data_AF-A0A960EZ47-F1
#
_entry.id   AF-A0A960EZ47-F1
#
_cell.length_a   1.000
_cell.length_b   1.000
_cell.length_c   1.000
_cell.angle_alpha   90.00
_cell.angle_beta   90.00
_cell.angle_gamma   90.00
#
_symmetry.space_group_name_H-M   'P 1'
#
loop_
_entity.id
_entity.type
_entity.pdbx_description
1 polymer ?
#
loop_
_entity_poly.entity_id
_entity_poly.type
_entity_poly.pdbx_seq_one_letter_code
_entity_poly.pdbx_strand_id
1 'polypeptide(L)'
;DSPEDAGNRIREDGPALSLTGLVEDASAALTCDECLPDSFHSTSSADGERAVDVDVPHPAVIAFPEQFDDGWTVTVDGHDAEVVAVDGVWAGVVVAEGQHHIVLDYAPGWVWPAF
;
A
#
# COMPACT_ATOMS: atom_id res chain seq x y z
N ASP A 1 7.32 -19.30 22.65
CA ASP A 1 7.57 -18.12 21.83
C ASP A 1 6.69 -16.97 22.26
N SER A 2 7.27 -15.79 22.48
CA SER A 2 6.51 -14.57 22.72
C SER A 2 6.06 -13.93 21.39
N PRO A 3 5.06 -13.04 21.40
CA PRO A 3 4.68 -12.25 20.23
C PRO A 3 5.83 -11.40 19.67
N GLU A 4 6.73 -10.94 20.54
CA GLU A 4 7.95 -10.20 20.16
C GLU A 4 8.93 -11.08 19.38
N ASP A 5 9.18 -12.30 19.86
CA ASP A 5 10.06 -13.26 19.20
C ASP A 5 9.50 -13.71 17.84
N ALA A 6 8.17 -13.79 17.71
CA ALA A 6 7.51 -14.06 16.44
C ALA A 6 7.67 -12.88 15.47
N GLY A 7 7.46 -11.64 15.94
CA GLY A 7 7.63 -10.43 15.14
C GLY A 7 9.07 -10.23 14.66
N ASN A 8 10.06 -10.55 15.50
CA ASN A 8 11.47 -10.45 15.13
C ASN A 8 11.85 -11.46 14.05
N ARG A 9 11.36 -12.70 14.15
CA ARG A 9 11.56 -13.71 13.09
C ARG A 9 10.95 -13.29 11.76
N ILE A 10 9.72 -12.77 11.76
CA ILE A 10 9.07 -12.28 10.54
C ILE A 10 9.89 -11.14 9.90
N ARG A 11 10.48 -10.26 10.71
CA ARG A 11 11.32 -9.14 10.21
C ARG A 11 12.66 -9.62 9.67
N GLU A 12 13.30 -10.59 10.33
CA GLU A 12 14.55 -11.22 9.88
C GLU A 12 14.32 -12.02 8.58
N ASP A 13 13.19 -12.71 8.48
CA ASP A 13 12.78 -13.48 7.30
C ASP A 13 12.09 -12.63 6.23
N GLY A 14 11.93 -11.32 6.47
CA GLY A 14 11.22 -10.38 5.59
C GLY A 14 11.58 -10.48 4.10
N PRO A 15 12.85 -10.67 3.70
CA PRO A 15 13.21 -10.89 2.29
C PRO A 15 12.61 -12.19 1.71
N ALA A 16 12.57 -13.27 2.50
CA ALA A 16 11.98 -14.54 2.09
C ALA A 16 10.45 -14.51 2.07
N LEU A 17 9.84 -13.64 2.88
CA LEU A 17 8.39 -13.47 2.98
C LEU A 17 7.83 -12.40 2.04
N SER A 18 8.68 -11.70 1.28
CA SER A 18 8.29 -10.60 0.38
C SER A 18 7.24 -10.97 -0.68
N LEU A 19 7.07 -12.26 -0.99
CA LEU A 19 6.06 -12.79 -1.91
C LEU A 19 5.04 -13.72 -1.22
N THR A 20 4.90 -13.64 0.10
CA THR A 20 4.05 -14.56 0.89
C THR A 20 2.82 -13.84 1.46
N GLY A 21 1.63 -14.30 1.10
CA GLY A 21 0.36 -13.88 1.73
C GLY A 21 -0.11 -14.91 2.76
N LEU A 22 -0.64 -14.45 3.91
CA LEU A 22 -1.28 -15.30 4.90
C LEU A 22 -2.79 -15.39 4.62
N VAL A 23 -3.31 -16.61 4.54
CA VAL A 23 -4.74 -16.87 4.37
C VAL A 23 -5.26 -17.55 5.63
N GLU A 24 -6.08 -16.83 6.39
CA GLU A 24 -6.56 -17.28 7.70
C GLU A 24 -7.82 -18.15 7.62
N ASP A 25 -8.54 -18.11 6.49
CA ASP A 25 -9.76 -18.89 6.27
C ASP A 25 -9.49 -20.12 5.39
N ALA A 26 -9.68 -21.31 5.95
CA ALA A 26 -9.47 -22.58 5.25
C ALA A 26 -10.46 -22.83 4.09
N SER A 27 -11.54 -22.05 4.00
CA SER A 27 -12.51 -22.11 2.89
C SER A 27 -12.11 -21.29 1.67
N ALA A 28 -11.06 -20.47 1.76
CA ALA A 28 -10.52 -19.76 0.62
C ALA A 28 -9.91 -20.76 -0.37
N ALA A 29 -10.63 -21.03 -1.46
CA ALA A 29 -10.09 -21.79 -2.58
C ALA A 29 -9.07 -20.93 -3.33
N LEU A 30 -7.79 -21.09 -3.00
CA LEU A 30 -6.69 -20.44 -3.71
C LEU A 30 -6.36 -21.22 -4.98
N THR A 31 -7.14 -21.01 -6.05
CA THR A 31 -6.86 -21.59 -7.37
C THR A 31 -6.27 -20.53 -8.27
N CYS A 32 -5.05 -20.73 -8.73
CA CYS A 32 -4.40 -19.84 -9.69
C CYS A 32 -3.52 -20.67 -10.62
N ASP A 33 -3.85 -20.71 -11.90
CA ASP A 33 -3.08 -21.45 -12.91
C ASP A 33 -1.87 -20.63 -13.39
N GLU A 34 -1.98 -19.30 -13.42
CA GLU A 34 -0.92 -18.33 -13.74
C GLU A 34 -1.01 -17.12 -12.79
N CYS A 35 -0.56 -17.29 -11.54
CA CYS A 35 -0.38 -16.16 -10.61
C CYS A 35 0.99 -15.53 -10.85
N LEU A 36 1.09 -14.70 -11.88
CA LEU A 36 2.15 -13.71 -11.90
C LEU A 36 1.82 -12.69 -10.80
N PRO A 37 2.75 -12.36 -9.89
CA PRO A 37 2.49 -11.30 -8.95
C PRO A 37 2.19 -10.04 -9.75
N ASP A 38 0.99 -9.48 -9.59
CA ASP A 38 0.70 -8.12 -10.00
C ASP A 38 1.83 -7.25 -9.43
N SER A 39 2.63 -6.66 -10.33
CA SER A 39 3.91 -6.08 -9.93
C SER A 39 3.63 -4.87 -9.05
N PHE A 40 3.87 -5.00 -7.74
CA PHE A 40 3.80 -3.91 -6.79
C PHE A 40 5.22 -3.51 -6.41
N HIS A 41 5.70 -2.42 -6.99
CA HIS A 41 7.01 -1.88 -6.67
C HIS A 41 6.83 -0.60 -5.87
N SER A 42 7.21 -0.61 -4.59
CA SER A 42 7.15 0.57 -3.74
C SER A 42 8.54 1.07 -3.38
N THR A 43 8.75 2.36 -3.56
CA THR A 43 9.94 3.08 -3.08
C THR A 43 9.52 4.19 -2.13
N SER A 44 10.21 4.32 -1.02
CA SER A 44 10.05 5.44 -0.08
C SER A 44 11.29 6.31 -0.08
N SER A 45 11.13 7.63 -0.11
CA SER A 45 12.21 8.58 0.14
C SER A 45 12.32 8.88 1.65
N ALA A 46 13.40 9.55 2.06
CA ALA A 46 13.57 9.98 3.45
C ALA A 46 12.62 11.12 3.86
N ASP A 47 11.98 11.78 2.88
CA ASP A 47 11.22 13.01 3.08
C ASP A 47 9.72 12.75 3.31
N GLY A 48 9.30 11.49 3.41
CA GLY A 48 7.90 11.10 3.62
C GLY A 48 7.13 10.81 2.33
N GLU A 49 7.78 10.89 1.18
CA GLU A 49 7.23 10.52 -0.12
C GLU A 49 7.33 9.00 -0.34
N ARG A 50 6.25 8.41 -0.87
CA ARG A 50 6.19 7.02 -1.32
C ARG A 50 5.68 6.97 -2.76
N ALA A 51 6.47 6.38 -3.64
CA ALA A 51 6.04 6.05 -4.99
C ALA A 51 5.70 4.55 -5.09
N VAL A 52 4.64 4.24 -5.84
CA VAL A 52 4.17 2.89 -6.11
C VAL A 52 3.89 2.75 -7.60
N ASP A 53 4.54 1.79 -8.24
CA ASP A 53 4.16 1.31 -9.57
C ASP A 53 3.34 0.02 -9.39
N VAL A 54 2.15 -0.02 -9.97
CA VAL A 54 1.23 -1.17 -9.87
C VAL A 54 0.54 -1.45 -11.20
N ASP A 55 0.33 -2.73 -11.52
CA ASP A 55 -0.59 -3.17 -12.59
C ASP A 55 -1.76 -3.89 -11.92
N VAL A 56 -2.99 -3.43 -12.18
CA VAL A 56 -4.19 -4.01 -11.57
C VAL A 56 -5.15 -4.55 -12.64
N PRO A 57 -5.59 -5.82 -12.54
CA PRO A 57 -6.41 -6.45 -13.58
C PRO A 57 -7.87 -5.99 -13.57
N HIS A 58 -8.29 -5.27 -12.53
CA HIS A 58 -9.64 -4.75 -12.32
C HIS A 58 -9.55 -3.44 -11.51
N PRO A 59 -10.59 -2.60 -11.49
CA PRO A 59 -10.65 -1.45 -10.59
C PRO A 59 -10.42 -1.88 -9.14
N ALA A 60 -9.52 -1.19 -8.44
CA ALA A 60 -8.99 -1.62 -7.16
C ALA A 60 -8.79 -0.45 -6.20
N VAL A 61 -8.61 -0.78 -4.92
CA VAL A 61 -8.11 0.15 -3.90
C VAL A 61 -6.69 -0.25 -3.57
N ILE A 62 -5.75 0.66 -3.76
CA ILE A 62 -4.36 0.47 -3.33
C ILE A 62 -4.25 0.99 -1.90
N ALA A 63 -4.08 0.08 -0.94
CA ALA A 63 -3.91 0.42 0.47
C ALA A 63 -2.42 0.57 0.80
N PHE A 64 -2.09 1.63 1.51
CA PHE A 64 -0.74 1.89 2.02
C PHE A 64 -0.71 1.56 3.52
N PRO A 65 0.41 1.01 4.03
CA PRO A 65 0.59 0.75 5.46
C PRO A 65 0.90 2.05 6.24
N GLU A 66 0.22 3.14 5.88
CA GLU A 66 0.29 4.46 6.51
C GLU A 66 -1.04 4.77 7.20
N GLN A 67 -0.99 5.36 8.39
CA GLN A 67 -2.22 5.81 9.05
C GLN A 67 -2.89 6.90 8.21
N PHE A 68 -4.18 6.75 7.95
CA PHE A 68 -5.01 7.75 7.30
C PHE A 68 -5.04 9.05 8.13
N ASP A 69 -4.78 10.17 7.46
CA ASP A 69 -4.68 11.52 8.04
C ASP A 69 -4.89 12.57 6.93
N ASP A 70 -5.40 13.75 7.30
CA ASP A 70 -5.68 14.83 6.35
C ASP A 70 -4.41 15.48 5.75
N GLY A 71 -3.22 15.19 6.31
CA GLY A 71 -1.94 15.66 5.77
C GLY A 71 -1.44 14.87 4.55
N TRP A 72 -2.10 13.77 4.17
CA TRP A 72 -1.71 13.00 3.00
C TRP A 72 -2.26 13.62 1.71
N THR A 73 -1.42 13.66 0.69
CA THR A 73 -1.82 13.93 -0.70
C THR A 73 -1.44 12.74 -1.58
N VAL A 74 -2.23 12.48 -2.63
CA VAL A 74 -1.96 11.40 -3.56
C VAL A 74 -2.17 11.86 -4.99
N THR A 75 -1.27 11.45 -5.88
CA THR A 75 -1.47 11.56 -7.33
C THR A 75 -1.49 10.18 -7.97
N VAL A 76 -2.34 10.00 -8.97
CA VAL A 76 -2.39 8.82 -9.85
C VAL A 76 -2.08 9.29 -11.26
N ASP A 77 -1.01 8.75 -11.83
CA ASP A 77 -0.51 9.12 -13.16
C ASP A 77 -0.32 10.64 -13.31
N GLY A 78 0.14 11.30 -12.25
CA GLY A 78 0.37 12.75 -12.18
C GLY A 78 -0.89 13.61 -12.01
N HIS A 79 -2.06 13.00 -11.77
CA HIS A 79 -3.31 13.71 -11.51
C HIS A 79 -3.70 13.57 -10.04
N ASP A 80 -4.14 14.67 -9.41
CA ASP A 80 -4.63 14.66 -8.03
C ASP A 80 -5.77 13.66 -7.85
N ALA A 81 -5.67 12.84 -6.82
CA ALA A 81 -6.69 11.88 -6.43
C ALA A 81 -7.04 12.00 -4.95
N GLU A 82 -8.18 11.43 -4.57
CA GLU A 82 -8.65 11.44 -3.19
C GLU A 82 -7.99 10.32 -2.39
N VAL A 83 -7.41 10.66 -1.24
CA VAL A 83 -6.98 9.67 -0.25
C VAL A 83 -8.22 9.15 0.46
N VAL A 84 -8.42 7.84 0.45
CA VAL A 84 -9.54 7.18 1.13
C VAL A 84 -9.05 6.43 2.37
N ALA A 85 -9.91 6.32 3.38
CA ALA A 85 -9.66 5.47 4.54
C ALA A 85 -10.04 4.02 4.21
N VAL A 86 -9.06 3.13 4.17
CA VAL A 86 -9.21 1.68 4.03
C VAL A 86 -9.29 1.04 5.41
N ASP A 87 -10.32 0.23 5.64
CA ASP A 87 -10.62 -0.39 6.94
C ASP A 87 -10.67 0.60 8.12
N GLY A 88 -10.93 1.87 7.83
CA GLY A 88 -11.05 2.95 8.79
C GLY A 88 -9.73 3.46 9.39
N VAL A 89 -8.57 2.95 8.95
CA VAL A 89 -7.27 3.33 9.54
C VAL A 89 -6.14 3.49 8.54
N TRP A 90 -6.17 2.79 7.41
CA TRP A 90 -5.09 2.82 6.43
C TRP A 90 -5.38 3.84 5.33
N ALA A 91 -4.37 4.59 4.89
CA ALA A 91 -4.49 5.42 3.70
C ALA A 91 -4.62 4.54 2.45
N GLY A 92 -5.37 4.99 1.46
CA GLY A 92 -5.44 4.32 0.17
C GLY A 92 -5.93 5.23 -0.95
N VAL A 93 -5.92 4.71 -2.17
CA VAL A 93 -6.44 5.41 -3.35
C VAL A 93 -7.16 4.43 -4.27
N VAL A 94 -8.24 4.88 -4.91
CA VAL A 94 -8.97 4.10 -5.91
C VAL A 94 -8.30 4.28 -7.27
N VAL A 95 -8.07 3.18 -7.99
CA VAL A 95 -7.51 3.18 -9.35
C VAL A 95 -8.38 2.36 -10.30
N ALA A 96 -8.33 2.67 -11.58
CA ALA A 96 -8.98 1.88 -12.63
C ALA A 96 -8.19 0.59 -12.91
N GLU A 97 -8.66 -0.25 -13.82
CA GLU A 97 -7.84 -1.34 -14.34
C GLU A 97 -6.65 -0.79 -15.17
N GLY A 98 -5.50 -1.46 -15.09
CA GLY A 98 -4.29 -1.14 -15.83
C GLY A 98 -3.11 -0.72 -14.95
N GLN A 99 -2.11 -0.12 -15.60
CA GLN A 99 -0.86 0.30 -14.98
C GLN A 99 -0.96 1.72 -14.46
N HIS A 100 -0.53 1.92 -13.22
CA HIS A 100 -0.57 3.20 -12.54
C HIS A 100 0.74 3.50 -11.84
N HIS A 101 1.16 4.76 -11.95
CA HIS A 101 2.19 5.35 -11.11
C HIS A 101 1.54 6.22 -10.04
N ILE A 102 1.71 5.85 -8.78
CA ILE A 102 1.04 6.48 -7.65
C ILE A 102 2.10 7.12 -6.76
N VAL A 103 1.92 8.40 -6.44
CA VAL A 103 2.80 9.12 -5.50
C VAL A 103 1.97 9.59 -4.33
N LEU A 104 2.34 9.13 -3.14
CA LEU A 104 1.79 9.54 -1.85
C LEU A 104 2.81 10.44 -1.15
N ASP A 105 2.40 11.62 -0.72
CA ASP A 105 3.26 12.58 -0.02
C ASP A 105 2.59 13.10 1.26
N TYR A 106 3.36 13.16 2.34
CA TYR A 106 2.89 13.67 3.62
C TYR A 106 3.36 15.10 3.87
N ALA A 107 2.41 16.02 3.91
CA ALA A 107 2.63 17.36 4.39
C ALA A 107 1.76 17.58 5.63
N PRO A 108 2.34 17.57 6.84
CA PRO A 108 1.57 17.81 8.05
C PRO A 108 0.82 19.15 7.95
N GLY A 109 -0.39 19.24 8.49
CA GLY A 109 -1.20 20.48 8.44
C GLY A 109 -0.53 21.72 9.06
N TRP A 110 0.57 21.57 9.80
CA TRP A 110 1.38 22.68 10.32
C TRP A 110 2.48 23.16 9.36
N VAL A 111 2.70 22.48 8.23
CA VAL A 111 3.70 22.78 7.19
C VAL A 111 3.12 23.64 6.06
N TRP A 112 1.79 23.77 5.92
CA TRP A 112 1.15 24.72 4.99
C TRP A 112 0.48 25.92 5.71
N PRO A 113 0.50 27.15 5.14
CA PRO A 113 -0.15 28.29 5.76
C PRO A 113 -1.65 28.26 5.47
N ALA A 114 -2.44 28.60 6.49
CA ALA A 114 -3.85 28.93 6.33
C ALA A 114 -4.03 30.07 5.31
N PHE A 115 -4.89 29.86 4.31
CA PHE A 115 -5.48 30.93 3.50
C PHE A 115 -6.95 31.10 3.86
#